data_AF-A0A353ZGB7-F1
#
_entry.id   AF-A0A353ZGB7-F1
#
_cell.length_a   1.000
_cell.length_b   1.000
_cell.length_c   1.000
_cell.angle_alpha   90.00
_cell.angle_beta   90.00
_cell.angle_gamma   90.00
#
_symmetry.space_group_name_H-M   'P 1'
#
loop_
_entity.id
_entity.type
_entity.pdbx_description
1 polymer ?
#
loop_
_entity_poly.entity_id
_entity_poly.type
_entity_poly.pdbx_seq_one_letter_code
_entity_poly.pdbx_strand_id
1 'polypeptide(L)'
;MGEEIQPLNGFQQMMLRWEQHLPLNAMHFVELNSRPDRQHVSESLAEACLNLGLRRARVDQTGKILIWESKLAGRADSGPSLTWETCSAEEDECVERILNRELNTPFEKGFHWPIRAVQIEQDRDSTFLGLVYHHMVTDARGISLLMREWLRRVGNQLLPGGSRPFEYTSPAREKTEAIGWRQEFRGLSRTVRDLLTLMRCRRASPDFQVSRRIHSGIHETS
;
A
#
# COMPACT_ATOMS: atom_id res chain seq x y z
N MET A 1 -11.57 15.86 -26.19
CA MET A 1 -11.10 15.29 -24.90
C MET A 1 -9.59 15.39 -24.93
N GLY A 2 -8.95 16.21 -24.07
CA GLY A 2 -7.53 16.52 -24.23
C GLY A 2 -6.69 15.74 -23.24
N GLU A 3 -5.97 14.69 -23.63
CA GLU A 3 -5.10 13.91 -22.73
C GLU A 3 -3.99 14.78 -22.13
N GLU A 4 -3.60 14.53 -20.88
CA GLU A 4 -2.38 15.12 -20.31
C GLU A 4 -1.22 14.15 -20.53
N ILE A 5 -0.15 14.66 -21.15
CA ILE A 5 0.97 13.85 -21.64
C ILE A 5 2.22 14.22 -20.86
N GLN A 6 2.89 13.21 -20.29
CA GLN A 6 4.10 13.38 -19.50
C GLN A 6 5.21 12.44 -20.02
N PRO A 7 6.37 12.96 -20.45
CA PRO A 7 7.55 12.13 -20.72
C PRO A 7 8.01 11.41 -19.45
N LEU A 8 8.29 10.11 -19.56
CA LEU A 8 8.83 9.31 -18.47
C LEU A 8 10.30 9.63 -18.25
N ASN A 9 10.69 9.85 -17.00
CA ASN A 9 12.09 10.02 -16.64
C ASN A 9 12.84 8.67 -16.66
N GLY A 10 14.18 8.71 -16.57
CA GLY A 10 15.01 7.50 -16.64
C GLY A 10 14.72 6.48 -15.55
N PHE A 11 14.34 6.92 -14.34
CA PHE A 11 13.95 6.04 -13.24
C PHE A 11 12.63 5.32 -13.56
N GLN A 12 11.62 6.04 -14.04
CA GLN A 12 10.34 5.45 -14.43
C GLN A 12 10.48 4.43 -15.56
N GLN A 13 11.30 4.75 -16.57
CA GLN A 13 11.61 3.81 -17.66
C GLN A 13 12.36 2.58 -17.16
N MET A 14 13.28 2.73 -16.20
CA MET A 14 13.97 1.61 -15.56
C MET A 14 12.98 0.69 -14.82
N MET A 15 12.08 1.27 -14.03
CA MET A 15 11.04 0.50 -13.30
C MET A 15 10.16 -0.30 -14.28
N LEU A 16 9.72 0.33 -15.38
CA LEU A 16 8.93 -0.36 -16.41
C LEU A 16 9.67 -1.50 -17.10
N ARG A 17 10.99 -1.38 -17.31
CA ARG A 17 11.79 -2.47 -17.86
C ARG A 17 11.87 -3.65 -16.89
N TRP A 18 12.00 -3.39 -15.60
CA TRP A 18 12.00 -4.44 -14.59
C TRP A 18 10.64 -5.13 -14.46
N GLU A 19 9.54 -4.40 -14.62
CA GLU A 19 8.18 -4.95 -14.63
C GLU A 19 7.91 -5.97 -15.75
N GLN A 20 8.73 -5.99 -16.80
CA GLN A 20 8.67 -7.03 -17.83
C GLN A 20 9.05 -8.41 -17.29
N HIS A 21 9.74 -8.47 -16.14
CA HIS A 21 10.16 -9.71 -15.51
C HIS A 21 9.35 -10.02 -14.25
N LEU A 22 9.10 -9.01 -13.40
CA LEU A 22 8.38 -9.16 -12.13
C LEU A 22 7.62 -7.88 -11.79
N PRO A 23 6.35 -7.95 -11.34
CA PRO A 23 5.62 -6.77 -10.89
C PRO A 23 6.38 -6.02 -9.79
N LEU A 24 6.55 -4.71 -9.98
CA LEU A 24 7.21 -3.82 -9.01
C LEU A 24 6.18 -2.96 -8.29
N ASN A 25 5.30 -3.64 -7.58
CA ASN A 25 4.35 -2.98 -6.71
C ASN A 25 4.98 -2.72 -5.36
N ALA A 26 4.52 -1.68 -4.70
CA ALA A 26 4.77 -1.45 -3.30
C ALA A 26 3.43 -1.24 -2.57
N MET A 27 3.44 -1.41 -1.26
CA MET A 27 2.25 -1.26 -0.43
C MET A 27 2.55 -0.44 0.82
N HIS A 28 1.64 0.46 1.18
CA HIS A 28 1.54 1.00 2.53
C HIS A 28 0.26 0.50 3.18
N PHE A 29 0.33 0.02 4.41
CA PHE A 29 -0.85 -0.41 5.16
C PHE A 29 -0.85 0.13 6.58
N VAL A 30 -2.04 0.23 7.16
CA VAL A 30 -2.31 0.69 8.51
C VAL A 30 -3.33 -0.23 9.16
N GLU A 31 -3.22 -0.39 10.47
CA GLU A 31 -4.23 -1.07 11.28
C GLU A 31 -5.20 -0.04 11.86
N LEU A 32 -6.49 -0.36 11.80
CA LEU A 32 -7.56 0.42 12.39
C LEU A 32 -8.20 -0.38 13.53
N ASN A 33 -8.48 0.29 14.64
CA ASN A 33 -9.31 -0.25 15.73
C ASN A 33 -10.81 -0.02 15.45
N SER A 34 -11.22 -0.27 14.21
CA SER A 34 -12.60 -0.13 13.75
C SER A 34 -12.81 -0.90 12.45
N ARG A 35 -14.06 -1.25 12.13
CA ARG A 35 -14.47 -1.85 10.85
C ARG A 35 -15.26 -0.86 10.01
N PRO A 36 -14.59 0.01 9.23
CA PRO A 36 -15.29 0.94 8.36
C PRO A 36 -16.06 0.20 7.25
N ASP A 37 -17.20 0.77 6.86
CA ASP A 37 -18.02 0.22 5.77
C ASP A 37 -17.25 0.19 4.44
N ARG A 38 -17.34 -0.92 3.71
CA ARG A 38 -16.54 -1.17 2.50
C ARG A 38 -16.87 -0.19 1.38
N GLN A 39 -18.15 0.18 1.25
CA GLN A 39 -18.58 1.13 0.23
C GLN A 39 -18.04 2.52 0.55
N HIS A 40 -18.15 2.96 1.81
CA HIS A 40 -17.56 4.23 2.26
C HIS A 40 -16.03 4.27 2.09
N VAL A 41 -15.34 3.17 2.41
CA VAL A 41 -13.88 3.04 2.22
C VAL A 41 -13.50 3.24 0.75
N SER A 42 -14.23 2.59 -0.17
CA SER A 42 -14.02 2.69 -1.61
C SER A 42 -14.31 4.10 -2.15
N GLU A 43 -15.44 4.69 -1.77
CA GLU A 43 -15.85 6.04 -2.20
C GLU A 43 -14.86 7.09 -1.67
N SER A 44 -14.47 6.99 -0.39
CA SER A 44 -13.47 7.87 0.23
C SER A 44 -12.12 7.80 -0.47
N LEU A 45 -11.71 6.61 -0.96
CA LEU A 45 -10.47 6.45 -1.71
C LEU A 45 -10.53 7.13 -3.07
N ALA A 46 -11.64 6.92 -3.79
CA ALA A 46 -11.88 7.56 -5.07
C ALA A 46 -11.80 9.09 -4.91
N GLU A 47 -12.51 9.64 -3.93
CA GLU A 47 -12.44 11.07 -3.63
C GLU A 47 -11.04 11.53 -3.24
N ALA A 48 -10.32 10.80 -2.38
CA ALA A 48 -8.96 11.16 -1.98
C ALA A 48 -8.01 11.22 -3.19
N CYS A 49 -8.08 10.22 -4.07
CA CYS A 49 -7.32 10.21 -5.32
C CYS A 49 -7.68 11.43 -6.17
N LEU A 50 -8.98 11.70 -6.31
CA LEU A 50 -9.45 12.80 -7.15
C LEU A 50 -8.99 14.17 -6.67
N ASN A 51 -9.04 14.39 -5.34
CA ASN A 51 -8.63 15.62 -4.68
C ASN A 51 -7.12 15.85 -4.74
N LEU A 52 -6.32 14.79 -4.78
CA LEU A 52 -4.86 14.88 -4.96
C LEU A 52 -4.44 14.92 -6.44
N GLY A 53 -5.40 15.03 -7.36
CA GLY A 53 -5.13 15.09 -8.80
C GLY A 53 -4.75 13.74 -9.42
N LEU A 54 -4.83 12.64 -8.68
CA LEU A 54 -4.59 11.32 -9.22
C LEU A 54 -5.76 10.90 -10.13
N ARG A 55 -5.42 10.32 -11.26
CA ARG A 55 -6.36 9.85 -12.28
C ARG A 55 -5.89 8.50 -12.82
N ARG A 56 -6.70 7.92 -13.70
CA ARG A 56 -6.26 6.79 -14.50
C ARG A 56 -5.13 7.22 -15.41
N ALA A 57 -4.15 6.34 -15.58
CA ALA A 57 -3.02 6.55 -16.44
C ALA A 57 -2.79 5.32 -17.32
N ARG A 58 -2.12 5.54 -18.45
CA ARG A 58 -1.54 4.45 -19.24
C ARG A 58 -0.15 4.84 -19.70
N VAL A 59 0.70 3.83 -19.85
CA VAL A 59 1.95 3.99 -20.58
C VAL A 59 1.68 3.77 -22.07
N ASP A 60 2.30 4.57 -22.92
CA ASP A 60 2.25 4.38 -24.36
C ASP A 60 2.98 3.09 -24.78
N GLN A 61 2.80 2.68 -26.05
CA GLN A 61 3.41 1.45 -26.57
C GLN A 61 4.95 1.51 -26.57
N THR A 62 5.54 2.71 -26.57
CA THR A 62 7.00 2.86 -26.57
C THR A 62 7.61 2.76 -25.18
N GLY A 63 6.81 2.82 -24.11
CA GLY A 63 7.32 2.83 -22.74
C GLY A 63 8.00 4.13 -22.36
N LYS A 64 7.72 5.23 -23.07
CA LYS A 64 8.40 6.53 -22.88
C LYS A 64 7.46 7.64 -22.44
N ILE A 65 6.15 7.44 -22.58
CA ILE A 65 5.16 8.47 -22.32
C ILE A 65 4.10 7.90 -21.36
N LEU A 66 3.86 8.64 -20.28
CA LEU A 66 2.71 8.46 -19.41
C LEU A 66 1.59 9.38 -19.89
N ILE A 67 0.41 8.81 -20.07
CA ILE A 67 -0.76 9.51 -20.56
C ILE A 67 -1.82 9.45 -19.47
N TRP A 68 -2.17 10.60 -18.94
CA TRP A 68 -3.18 10.78 -17.91
C TRP A 68 -4.53 11.09 -18.53
N GLU A 69 -5.56 10.48 -17.97
CA GLU A 69 -6.92 10.79 -18.33
C GLU A 69 -7.32 12.18 -17.77
N SER A 70 -7.61 13.13 -18.66
CA SER A 70 -7.79 14.54 -18.33
C SER A 70 -9.18 14.93 -17.83
N LYS A 71 -10.17 14.11 -18.16
CA LYS A 71 -11.54 14.22 -17.64
C LYS A 71 -11.98 12.82 -17.31
N LEU A 72 -12.51 12.61 -16.10
CA LEU A 72 -13.35 11.44 -15.86
C LEU A 72 -14.46 11.52 -16.91
N ALA A 73 -14.38 10.68 -17.93
CA ALA A 73 -15.42 10.61 -18.95
C ALA A 73 -16.73 10.39 -18.20
N GLY A 74 -17.70 11.28 -18.38
CA GLY A 74 -18.92 11.32 -17.57
C GLY A 74 -19.70 10.01 -17.63
N ARG A 75 -19.39 9.09 -16.71
CA ARG A 75 -20.14 7.91 -16.30
C ARG A 75 -19.26 7.15 -15.30
N ALA A 76 -19.72 7.03 -14.06
CA ALA A 76 -19.43 5.95 -13.11
C ALA A 76 -18.10 5.20 -13.33
N ASP A 77 -17.00 5.92 -13.47
CA ASP A 77 -15.71 5.29 -13.68
C ASP A 77 -15.30 4.87 -12.27
N SER A 78 -15.44 3.57 -12.01
CA SER A 78 -15.14 2.97 -10.73
C SER A 78 -13.78 3.48 -10.29
N GLY A 79 -13.70 4.04 -9.08
CA GLY A 79 -12.44 4.51 -8.51
C GLY A 79 -11.39 3.39 -8.43
N PRO A 80 -10.26 3.63 -7.75
CA PRO A 80 -9.31 2.56 -7.46
C PRO A 80 -10.02 1.32 -6.92
N SER A 81 -9.64 0.14 -7.39
CA SER A 81 -10.29 -1.09 -6.94
C SER A 81 -10.04 -1.33 -5.45
N LEU A 82 -11.05 -1.86 -4.75
CA LEU A 82 -10.94 -2.30 -3.36
C LEU A 82 -11.16 -3.82 -3.32
N THR A 83 -10.14 -4.56 -2.90
CA THR A 83 -10.27 -5.98 -2.54
C THR A 83 -10.48 -6.10 -1.04
N TRP A 84 -11.35 -7.01 -0.60
CA TRP A 84 -11.63 -7.20 0.81
C TRP A 84 -11.65 -8.68 1.17
N GLU A 85 -11.09 -9.01 2.33
CA GLU A 85 -11.05 -10.36 2.88
C GLU A 85 -11.20 -10.31 4.40
N THR A 86 -11.67 -11.40 4.98
CA THR A 86 -11.71 -11.60 6.43
C THR A 86 -10.65 -12.64 6.79
N CYS A 87 -9.83 -12.33 7.79
CA CYS A 87 -8.84 -13.22 8.38
C CYS A 87 -9.13 -13.39 9.86
N SER A 88 -8.85 -14.56 10.43
CA SER A 88 -8.85 -14.65 11.88
C SER A 88 -7.66 -13.89 12.46
N ALA A 89 -7.84 -13.26 13.62
CA ALA A 89 -6.78 -12.48 14.27
C ALA A 89 -5.59 -13.35 14.73
N GLU A 90 -5.77 -14.66 14.82
CA GLU A 90 -4.72 -15.62 15.19
C GLU A 90 -3.93 -16.14 13.97
N GLU A 91 -4.31 -15.75 12.75
CA GLU A 91 -3.78 -16.29 11.50
C GLU A 91 -2.93 -15.25 10.75
N ASP A 92 -1.72 -15.01 11.26
CA ASP A 92 -0.74 -14.13 10.60
C ASP A 92 -0.49 -14.54 9.13
N GLU A 93 -0.51 -15.84 8.86
CA GLU A 93 -0.37 -16.41 7.51
C GLU A 93 -1.45 -15.91 6.53
N CYS A 94 -2.67 -15.61 7.01
CA CYS A 94 -3.74 -15.08 6.18
C CYS A 94 -3.42 -13.67 5.69
N VAL A 95 -2.94 -12.81 6.59
CA VAL A 95 -2.52 -11.44 6.24
C VAL A 95 -1.35 -11.49 5.28
N GLU A 96 -0.30 -12.28 5.58
CA GLU A 96 0.87 -12.42 4.72
C GLU A 96 0.52 -12.94 3.32
N ARG A 97 -0.39 -13.91 3.21
CA ARG A 97 -0.89 -14.42 1.92
C ARG A 97 -1.53 -13.32 1.10
N ILE A 98 -2.37 -12.48 1.72
CA ILE A 98 -3.03 -11.36 1.04
C ILE A 98 -2.00 -10.32 0.58
N LEU A 99 -1.10 -9.92 1.48
CA LEU A 99 -0.02 -8.96 1.15
C LEU A 99 0.83 -9.46 -0.02
N ASN A 100 1.24 -10.73 0.01
CA ASN A 100 2.01 -11.35 -1.06
C ASN A 100 1.25 -11.38 -2.38
N ARG A 101 -0.04 -11.75 -2.38
CA ARG A 101 -0.85 -11.73 -3.61
C ARG A 101 -0.91 -10.32 -4.19
N GLU A 102 -1.20 -9.33 -3.36
CA GLU A 102 -1.40 -7.95 -3.83
C GLU A 102 -0.11 -7.34 -4.40
N LEU A 103 1.03 -7.57 -3.74
CA LEU A 103 2.35 -7.14 -4.22
C LEU A 103 2.74 -7.83 -5.54
N ASN A 104 2.30 -9.06 -5.78
CA ASN A 104 2.64 -9.82 -6.99
C ASN A 104 1.58 -9.75 -8.09
N THR A 105 0.50 -8.99 -7.91
CA THR A 105 -0.55 -8.83 -8.93
C THR A 105 -0.21 -7.65 -9.85
N PRO A 106 0.05 -7.86 -11.15
CA PRO A 106 0.39 -6.76 -12.05
C PRO A 106 -0.78 -5.78 -12.21
N PHE A 107 -0.45 -4.50 -12.43
CA PHE A 107 -1.44 -3.52 -12.88
C PHE A 107 -1.87 -3.79 -14.32
N GLU A 108 -3.09 -3.39 -14.66
CA GLU A 108 -3.67 -3.60 -15.98
C GLU A 108 -2.91 -2.84 -17.08
N LYS A 109 -2.95 -3.37 -18.31
CA LYS A 109 -2.49 -2.64 -19.49
C LYS A 109 -3.58 -1.66 -19.93
N GLY A 110 -3.16 -0.54 -20.52
CA GLY A 110 -4.09 0.53 -20.91
C GLY A 110 -4.41 1.45 -19.73
N PHE A 111 -5.53 2.19 -19.81
CA PHE A 111 -5.91 3.13 -18.76
C PHE A 111 -6.37 2.41 -17.50
N HIS A 112 -5.66 2.61 -16.40
CA HIS A 112 -5.97 2.02 -15.11
C HIS A 112 -5.65 2.99 -13.98
N TRP A 113 -6.24 2.76 -12.80
CA TRP A 113 -5.82 3.47 -11.59
C TRP A 113 -4.45 2.95 -11.16
N PRO A 114 -3.43 3.80 -10.97
CA PRO A 114 -2.09 3.37 -10.56
C PRO A 114 -2.02 2.97 -9.07
N ILE A 115 -3.18 2.76 -8.45
CA ILE A 115 -3.39 2.41 -7.06
C ILE A 115 -4.54 1.42 -6.96
N ARG A 116 -4.42 0.47 -6.03
CA ARG A 116 -5.47 -0.45 -5.59
C ARG A 116 -5.49 -0.46 -4.06
N ALA A 117 -6.64 -0.72 -3.48
CA ALA A 117 -6.80 -0.84 -2.04
C ALA A 117 -7.09 -2.26 -1.61
N VAL A 118 -6.65 -2.58 -0.41
CA VAL A 118 -6.99 -3.81 0.29
C VAL A 118 -7.58 -3.48 1.66
N GLN A 119 -8.66 -4.15 2.02
CA GLN A 119 -9.25 -4.13 3.36
C GLN A 119 -9.22 -5.55 3.93
N ILE A 120 -8.53 -5.75 5.05
CA ILE A 120 -8.44 -7.05 5.72
C ILE A 120 -9.13 -6.92 7.07
N GLU A 121 -10.33 -7.49 7.18
CA GLU A 121 -11.10 -7.49 8.43
C GLU A 121 -10.58 -8.62 9.33
N GLN A 122 -10.29 -8.32 10.60
CA GLN A 122 -9.88 -9.30 11.60
C GLN A 122 -10.92 -9.45 12.70
N ASP A 123 -10.95 -10.62 13.35
CA ASP A 123 -11.77 -10.87 14.54
C ASP A 123 -11.39 -9.90 15.67
N ARG A 124 -12.37 -9.18 16.27
CA ARG A 124 -12.25 -8.10 17.30
C ARG A 124 -12.23 -6.66 16.79
N ASP A 125 -13.01 -6.35 15.76
CA ASP A 125 -13.21 -4.99 15.26
C ASP A 125 -11.94 -4.28 14.76
N SER A 126 -10.83 -5.00 14.58
CA SER A 126 -9.65 -4.48 13.88
C SER A 126 -9.77 -4.69 12.36
N THR A 127 -9.20 -3.77 11.60
CA THR A 127 -9.15 -3.84 10.13
C THR A 127 -7.85 -3.26 9.62
N PHE A 128 -7.15 -3.98 8.75
CA PHE A 128 -6.07 -3.39 7.99
C PHE A 128 -6.60 -2.70 6.74
N LEU A 129 -6.16 -1.47 6.49
CA LEU A 129 -6.30 -0.80 5.20
C LEU A 129 -4.94 -0.69 4.53
N GLY A 130 -4.85 -1.13 3.28
CA GLY A 130 -3.63 -1.05 2.48
C GLY A 130 -3.86 -0.34 1.16
N LEU A 131 -2.84 0.40 0.71
CA LEU A 131 -2.72 0.96 -0.63
C LEU A 131 -1.56 0.29 -1.35
N VAL A 132 -1.88 -0.47 -2.39
CA VAL A 132 -0.93 -1.00 -3.37
C VAL A 132 -0.77 0.02 -4.47
N TYR A 133 0.44 0.31 -4.90
CA TYR A 133 0.69 1.31 -5.92
C TYR A 133 1.73 0.88 -6.93
N HIS A 134 1.54 1.36 -8.16
CA HIS A 134 2.49 1.18 -9.24
C HIS A 134 3.65 2.13 -9.02
N HIS A 135 4.82 1.59 -8.67
CA HIS A 135 5.95 2.37 -8.16
C HIS A 135 6.55 3.33 -9.21
N MET A 136 6.23 3.14 -10.48
CA MET A 136 6.56 4.09 -11.56
C MET A 136 5.82 5.43 -11.44
N VAL A 137 4.61 5.43 -10.87
CA VAL A 137 3.75 6.62 -10.82
C VAL A 137 3.97 7.44 -9.55
N THR A 138 4.24 6.77 -8.43
CA THR A 138 4.32 7.42 -7.11
C THR A 138 5.32 6.71 -6.21
N ASP A 139 5.87 7.46 -5.26
CA ASP A 139 6.81 6.98 -4.26
C ASP A 139 6.15 6.87 -2.86
N ALA A 140 6.94 6.47 -1.87
CA ALA A 140 6.46 6.36 -0.50
C ALA A 140 5.93 7.69 0.06
N ARG A 141 6.47 8.84 -0.37
CA ARG A 141 6.02 10.16 0.09
C ARG A 141 4.65 10.48 -0.50
N GLY A 142 4.47 10.29 -1.80
CA GLY A 142 3.18 10.48 -2.48
C GLY A 142 2.09 9.60 -1.89
N ILE A 143 2.38 8.33 -1.64
CA ILE A 143 1.43 7.41 -1.02
C ILE A 143 1.13 7.73 0.43
N SER A 144 2.10 8.25 1.20
CA SER A 144 1.82 8.70 2.57
C SER A 144 0.82 9.87 2.59
N LEU A 145 0.88 10.77 1.61
CA LEU A 145 -0.09 11.86 1.47
C LEU A 145 -1.48 11.34 1.12
N LEU A 146 -1.57 10.39 0.19
CA LEU A 146 -2.85 9.76 -0.16
C LEU A 146 -3.44 8.97 1.00
N MET A 147 -2.64 8.15 1.68
CA MET A 147 -3.08 7.37 2.84
C MET A 147 -3.65 8.31 3.92
N ARG A 148 -2.96 9.41 4.23
CA ARG A 148 -3.45 10.40 5.20
C ARG A 148 -4.78 11.03 4.77
N GLU A 149 -4.91 11.43 3.51
CA GLU A 149 -6.14 12.03 3.01
C GLU A 149 -7.31 11.03 2.96
N TRP A 150 -7.02 9.78 2.61
CA TRP A 150 -7.99 8.69 2.62
C TRP A 150 -8.49 8.38 4.03
N LEU A 151 -7.57 8.22 4.99
CA LEU A 151 -7.91 7.94 6.39
C LEU A 151 -8.68 9.09 7.05
N ARG A 152 -8.39 10.34 6.69
CA ARG A 152 -9.18 11.49 7.12
C ARG A 152 -10.65 11.37 6.68
N ARG A 153 -10.91 10.89 5.46
CA ARG A 153 -12.26 10.71 4.91
C ARG A 153 -12.97 9.49 5.51
N VAL A 154 -12.25 8.40 5.71
CA VAL A 154 -12.76 7.22 6.42
C VAL A 154 -13.13 7.59 7.86
N GLY A 155 -12.25 8.30 8.58
CA GLY A 155 -12.48 8.73 9.96
C GLY A 155 -13.64 9.71 10.15
N ASN A 156 -13.97 10.52 9.14
CA ASN A 156 -15.13 11.42 9.19
C ASN A 156 -16.48 10.66 9.26
N GLN A 157 -16.54 9.39 8.86
CA GLN A 157 -17.71 8.53 9.06
C GLN A 157 -17.82 8.02 10.51
N LEU A 158 -16.67 7.82 11.17
CA LEU A 158 -16.59 7.24 12.51
C LEU A 158 -16.92 8.26 13.62
N LEU A 159 -16.98 9.56 13.30
CA LEU A 159 -17.31 10.62 14.25
C LEU A 159 -18.22 11.68 13.60
N PRO A 160 -19.57 11.59 13.72
CA PRO A 160 -20.44 12.73 13.43
C PRO A 160 -20.24 13.78 14.54
N GLY A 161 -19.24 14.65 14.36
CA GLY A 161 -18.93 15.75 15.27
C GLY A 161 -17.58 15.60 15.98
N GLY A 162 -16.56 16.30 15.46
CA GLY A 162 -15.43 16.77 16.27
C GLY A 162 -14.38 15.73 16.65
N SER A 163 -13.41 15.55 15.74
CA SER A 163 -11.97 15.53 16.03
C SER A 163 -11.49 14.79 17.29
N ARG A 164 -11.32 13.46 17.21
CA ARG A 164 -10.11 12.85 17.77
C ARG A 164 -9.08 12.73 16.64
N PRO A 165 -7.85 13.23 16.79
CA PRO A 165 -6.83 13.03 15.79
C PRO A 165 -6.62 11.53 15.62
N PHE A 166 -6.82 11.06 14.39
CA PHE A 166 -6.47 9.72 13.98
C PHE A 166 -4.98 9.51 14.29
N GLU A 167 -4.66 8.62 15.22
CA GLU A 167 -3.27 8.33 15.59
C GLU A 167 -2.71 7.34 14.57
N TYR A 168 -2.07 7.90 13.54
CA TYR A 168 -1.28 7.13 12.58
C TYR A 168 0.00 6.66 13.27
N THR A 169 0.03 5.40 13.70
CA THR A 169 1.27 4.71 14.03
C THR A 169 1.84 4.13 12.74
N SER A 170 2.93 4.74 12.25
CA SER A 170 3.71 4.13 11.18
C SER A 170 4.39 2.88 11.73
N PRO A 171 4.17 1.67 11.19
CA PRO A 171 4.88 0.47 11.63
C PRO A 171 6.41 0.59 11.41
N ALA A 172 6.87 1.53 10.57
CA ALA A 172 8.28 1.84 10.40
C ALA A 172 8.95 2.43 11.66
N ARG A 173 8.17 3.03 12.57
CA ARG A 173 8.70 3.72 13.75
C ARG A 173 8.88 2.81 14.96
N GLU A 174 8.13 1.70 15.03
CA GLU A 174 8.14 0.80 16.20
C GLU A 174 8.94 -0.49 15.93
N LYS A 175 9.00 -0.97 14.68
CA LYS A 175 9.79 -2.16 14.32
C LYS A 175 11.27 -1.88 13.98
N THR A 176 11.69 -0.62 13.86
CA THR A 176 13.10 -0.28 13.56
C THR A 176 14.05 -0.55 14.73
N GLU A 177 13.55 -0.64 15.97
CA GLU A 177 14.37 -0.97 17.14
C GLU A 177 14.52 -2.48 17.36
N ALA A 178 13.57 -3.29 16.89
CA ALA A 178 13.66 -4.75 16.96
C ALA A 178 14.57 -5.38 15.88
N ILE A 179 14.89 -4.65 14.80
CA ILE A 179 15.62 -5.20 13.63
C ILE A 179 17.02 -4.55 13.44
N GLY A 180 17.56 -3.83 14.44
CA GLY A 180 18.99 -3.48 14.45
C GLY A 180 19.50 -2.56 13.32
N TRP A 181 18.68 -1.64 12.81
CA TRP A 181 19.00 -0.82 11.61
C TRP A 181 19.88 0.43 11.87
N ARG A 182 20.36 0.69 13.10
CA ARG A 182 20.84 2.03 13.50
C ARG A 182 22.30 2.40 13.22
N GLN A 183 23.15 1.57 12.59
CA GLN A 183 24.58 1.95 12.41
C GLN A 183 25.12 2.07 10.98
N GLU A 184 24.33 1.84 9.92
CA GLU A 184 24.89 1.63 8.58
C GLU A 184 24.38 2.58 7.46
N PHE A 185 24.01 3.82 7.78
CA PHE A 185 23.59 4.81 6.76
C PHE A 185 24.44 6.09 6.76
N ARG A 186 25.74 5.95 6.48
CA ARG A 186 26.62 7.12 6.19
C ARG A 186 27.32 7.11 4.82
N GLY A 187 26.99 6.20 3.91
CA GLY A 187 27.63 6.17 2.60
C GLY A 187 26.73 5.62 1.51
N LEU A 188 26.14 6.50 0.69
CA LEU A 188 25.38 6.11 -0.47
C LEU A 188 26.33 5.61 -1.58
N SER A 189 26.68 4.32 -1.52
CA SER A 189 27.01 3.46 -2.67
C SER A 189 26.63 2.00 -2.36
N ARG A 190 25.41 1.83 -1.83
CA ARG A 190 24.79 0.59 -1.32
C ARG A 190 23.46 0.24 -2.00
N THR A 191 22.90 1.15 -2.81
CA THR A 191 21.53 1.12 -3.34
C THR A 191 21.18 -0.07 -4.24
N VAL A 192 22.18 -0.73 -4.84
CA VAL A 192 21.98 -1.96 -5.66
C VAL A 192 22.15 -3.24 -4.83
N ARG A 193 22.88 -3.17 -3.70
CA ARG A 193 23.32 -4.37 -2.96
C ARG A 193 22.22 -4.93 -2.06
N ASP A 194 21.36 -4.08 -1.49
CA ASP A 194 20.23 -4.53 -0.67
C ASP A 194 19.07 -5.07 -1.52
N LEU A 195 18.87 -4.51 -2.72
CA LEU A 195 17.89 -5.01 -3.70
C LEU A 195 18.21 -6.44 -4.17
N LEU A 196 19.51 -6.80 -4.26
CA LEU A 196 19.97 -8.16 -4.59
C LEU A 196 19.85 -9.15 -3.43
N THR A 197 19.79 -8.68 -2.18
CA THR A 197 19.73 -9.55 -1.00
C THR A 197 18.31 -10.05 -0.74
N LEU A 198 17.30 -9.21 -0.98
CA LEU A 198 15.88 -9.64 -0.94
C LEU A 198 15.53 -10.64 -2.07
N MET A 199 16.23 -10.58 -3.21
CA MET A 199 16.04 -11.54 -4.31
C MET A 199 16.67 -12.93 -4.04
N ARG A 200 17.49 -13.11 -2.98
CA ARG A 200 18.09 -14.40 -2.60
C ARG A 200 17.23 -15.27 -1.67
N CYS A 201 16.07 -14.78 -1.21
CA CYS A 201 15.13 -15.61 -0.43
C CYS A 201 14.40 -16.70 -1.25
N ARG A 202 14.71 -16.85 -2.54
CA ARG A 202 14.30 -18.00 -3.37
C ARG A 202 15.49 -18.93 -3.66
N ARG A 203 15.98 -19.65 -2.65
CA ARG A 203 16.55 -21.02 -2.80
C ARG A 203 16.79 -21.69 -1.45
N ALA A 204 15.99 -22.74 -1.20
CA ALA A 204 16.22 -23.92 -0.34
C ALA A 204 16.30 -23.77 1.20
N SER A 205 15.25 -24.19 1.93
CA SER A 205 15.19 -25.42 2.79
C SER A 205 13.94 -25.40 3.70
N PRO A 206 13.37 -26.55 4.16
CA PRO A 206 12.07 -26.62 4.85
C PRO A 206 12.10 -26.47 6.39
N ASP A 207 13.23 -26.24 7.03
CA ASP A 207 13.32 -26.22 8.50
C ASP A 207 13.66 -24.81 9.03
N PHE A 208 12.64 -24.02 9.34
CA PHE A 208 12.80 -22.86 10.23
C PHE A 208 11.54 -22.68 11.08
N GLN A 209 11.57 -23.26 12.29
CA GLN A 209 10.59 -22.98 13.35
C GLN A 209 10.95 -21.68 14.07
N VAL A 210 9.98 -20.77 14.20
CA VAL A 210 10.03 -19.71 15.22
C VAL A 210 8.85 -19.90 16.17
N SER A 211 9.13 -20.47 17.34
CA SER A 211 8.26 -20.38 18.51
C SER A 211 8.67 -19.15 19.32
N ARG A 212 7.71 -18.30 19.75
CA ARG A 212 7.16 -18.28 21.12
C ARG A 212 6.47 -16.95 21.43
N ARG A 213 5.24 -17.08 21.94
CA ARG A 213 4.52 -16.08 22.76
C ARG A 213 5.38 -15.60 23.93
N ILE A 214 5.18 -14.35 24.34
CA ILE A 214 5.28 -13.96 25.75
C ILE A 214 3.98 -13.29 26.17
N HIS A 215 3.21 -14.01 26.98
CA HIS A 215 2.28 -13.44 27.96
C HIS A 215 3.09 -12.94 29.15
N SER A 216 2.70 -11.81 29.72
CA SER A 216 2.79 -11.60 31.17
C SER A 216 1.75 -10.57 31.60
N GLY A 217 0.61 -11.06 32.08
CA GLY A 217 -0.18 -10.35 33.06
C GLY A 217 0.39 -10.62 34.45
N ILE A 218 0.40 -9.61 35.32
CA ILE A 218 0.39 -9.78 36.77
C ILE A 218 -0.67 -8.83 37.31
N HIS A 219 -1.75 -9.44 37.82
CA HIS A 219 -2.57 -8.91 38.89
C HIS A 219 -1.79 -9.09 40.19
N GLU A 220 -1.70 -8.05 41.02
CA GLU A 220 -1.67 -8.21 42.48
C GLU A 220 -2.55 -7.13 43.11
N THR A 221 -3.68 -7.58 43.64
CA THR A 221 -4.47 -6.92 44.68
C THR A 221 -4.09 -7.54 46.01
N SER A 222 -3.77 -6.72 47.00
CA SER A 222 -3.99 -6.98 48.42
C SER A 222 -4.14 -5.63 49.11
#